data_AF-A0A0C1GIE0-F1
#
_entry.id   AF-A0A0C1GIE0-F1
#
_cell.length_a   1.000
_cell.length_b   1.000
_cell.length_c   1.000
_cell.angle_alpha   90.00
_cell.angle_beta   90.00
_cell.angle_gamma   90.00
#
_symmetry.space_group_name_H-M   'P 1'
#
loop_
_entity.id
_entity.type
_entity.pdbx_description
1 polymer ?
#
loop_
_entity_poly.entity_id
_entity_poly.type
_entity_poly.pdbx_seq_one_letter_code
_entity_poly.pdbx_strand_id
1 'polypeptide(L)'
;MANSLHPKVNFTVVSDPGHAWLIVAPQWVGTVGLNVGAFSHYSYVGDDGTLALEEDRDAKVFLDAYERNFGNTYDLQDVYEPRAQIRDWVGLQQIAA
;
A
#
# COMPACT_ATOMS: atom_id res chain seq x y z
N MET A 1 26.07 -13.77 -12.49
CA MET A 1 25.21 -12.64 -12.09
C MET A 1 23.78 -13.05 -12.37
N ALA A 2 22.95 -13.22 -11.34
CA ALA A 2 21.57 -13.66 -11.52
C ALA A 2 20.76 -12.52 -12.14
N ASN A 3 20.24 -12.75 -13.35
CA ASN A 3 19.28 -11.89 -14.01
C ASN A 3 17.97 -12.03 -13.23
N SER A 4 17.67 -11.10 -12.32
CA SER A 4 16.43 -11.17 -11.55
C SER A 4 15.27 -10.87 -12.50
N LEU A 5 14.53 -11.91 -12.88
CA LEU A 5 13.44 -11.90 -13.88
C LEU A 5 12.11 -11.32 -13.32
N HIS A 6 12.15 -10.62 -12.20
CA HIS A 6 10.94 -10.02 -11.64
C HIS A 6 10.72 -8.66 -12.30
N PRO A 7 9.60 -8.45 -13.02
CA PRO A 7 9.25 -7.14 -13.53
C PRO A 7 9.17 -6.16 -12.36
N LYS A 8 9.81 -5.01 -12.50
CA LYS A 8 9.80 -3.96 -11.50
C LYS A 8 8.37 -3.42 -11.37
N VAL A 9 7.82 -3.45 -10.17
CA VAL A 9 6.45 -2.98 -9.89
C VAL A 9 6.50 -1.50 -9.54
N ASN A 10 5.56 -0.69 -10.03
CA ASN A 10 5.42 0.70 -9.59
C ASN A 10 4.30 0.76 -8.57
N PHE A 11 4.61 1.21 -7.35
CA PHE A 11 3.61 1.58 -6.37
C PHE A 11 3.42 3.10 -6.37
N THR A 12 2.19 3.54 -6.19
CA THR A 12 1.88 4.97 -6.09
C THR A 12 1.79 5.35 -4.62
N VAL A 13 2.39 6.46 -4.25
CA VAL A 13 2.22 7.11 -2.96
C VAL A 13 1.38 8.36 -3.21
N VAL A 14 0.15 8.37 -2.71
CA VAL A 14 -0.73 9.55 -2.79
C VAL A 14 -0.60 10.31 -1.49
N SER A 15 -0.30 11.61 -1.57
CA SER A 15 -0.11 12.50 -0.42
C SER A 15 -1.01 13.70 -0.49
N ASP A 16 -1.34 14.26 0.66
CA ASP A 16 -1.94 15.58 0.83
C ASP A 16 -1.24 16.35 1.96
N PRO A 17 -1.65 17.58 2.32
CA PRO A 17 -0.96 18.36 3.36
C PRO A 17 -0.85 17.70 4.74
N GLY A 18 -1.66 16.69 5.02
CA GLY A 18 -1.72 16.05 6.34
C GLY A 18 -1.05 14.68 6.38
N HIS A 19 -1.24 13.85 5.34
CA HIS A 19 -0.79 12.46 5.32
C HIS A 19 -0.47 11.97 3.89
N ALA A 20 0.18 10.83 3.78
CA ALA A 20 0.25 10.02 2.56
C ALA A 20 -0.14 8.56 2.77
N TRP A 21 -0.42 7.90 1.64
CA TRP A 21 -0.82 6.52 1.57
C TRP A 21 -0.16 5.80 0.39
N LEU A 22 0.37 4.61 0.65
CA LEU A 22 0.82 3.69 -0.38
C LEU A 22 -0.38 2.94 -0.98
N ILE A 23 -0.56 3.06 -2.28
CA ILE A 23 -1.64 2.40 -3.01
C ILE A 23 -1.22 0.99 -3.41
N VAL A 24 -1.96 0.01 -2.91
CA VAL A 24 -1.63 -1.41 -3.06
C VAL A 24 -2.85 -2.17 -3.55
N ALA A 25 -2.71 -2.83 -4.71
CA ALA A 25 -3.73 -3.75 -5.19
C ALA A 25 -3.87 -4.95 -4.22
N PRO A 26 -5.09 -5.46 -3.96
CA PRO A 26 -5.32 -6.49 -2.93
C PRO A 26 -4.53 -7.79 -3.18
N GLN A 27 -4.25 -8.07 -4.45
CA GLN A 27 -3.46 -9.22 -4.90
C GLN A 27 -2.05 -9.21 -4.30
N TRP A 28 -1.44 -8.03 -4.18
CA TRP A 28 -0.09 -7.89 -3.66
C TRP A 28 -0.02 -8.15 -2.16
N VAL A 29 -1.04 -7.76 -1.39
CA VAL A 29 -1.13 -8.02 0.05
C VAL A 29 -1.06 -9.52 0.32
N GLY A 30 -1.89 -10.31 -0.38
CA GLY A 30 -1.84 -11.77 -0.26
C GLY A 30 -0.53 -12.38 -0.79
N THR A 31 0.00 -11.83 -1.88
CA THR A 31 1.26 -12.28 -2.50
C THR A 31 2.46 -12.10 -1.56
N VAL A 32 2.48 -11.05 -0.74
CA VAL A 32 3.54 -10.84 0.27
C VAL A 32 3.28 -11.57 1.59
N GLY A 33 2.19 -12.35 1.68
CA GLY A 33 1.82 -13.13 2.87
C GLY A 33 1.16 -12.31 3.99
N LEU A 34 0.63 -11.13 3.67
CA LEU A 34 -0.12 -10.29 4.61
C LEU A 34 -1.63 -10.46 4.42
N ASN A 35 -2.40 -9.96 5.37
CA ASN A 35 -3.85 -9.78 5.27
C ASN A 35 -4.25 -8.43 5.85
N VAL A 36 -5.50 -8.01 5.66
CA VAL A 36 -5.98 -6.69 6.12
C VAL A 36 -5.79 -6.42 7.61
N GLY A 37 -5.79 -7.47 8.45
CA GLY A 37 -5.57 -7.35 9.89
C GLY A 37 -4.12 -7.02 10.28
N ALA A 38 -3.18 -7.03 9.33
CA ALA A 38 -1.82 -6.56 9.53
C ALA A 38 -1.71 -5.03 9.58
N PHE A 39 -2.74 -4.32 9.09
CA PHE A 39 -2.71 -2.87 8.93
C PHE A 39 -3.55 -2.19 9.99
N SER A 40 -3.14 -0.99 10.35
CA SER A 40 -3.89 -0.16 11.26
C SER A 40 -5.15 0.38 10.57
N HIS A 41 -6.23 0.52 11.36
CA HIS A 41 -7.11 1.72 11.46
C HIS A 41 -6.96 3.09 10.76
N TYR A 42 -5.75 3.52 10.36
CA TYR A 42 -5.51 4.73 9.57
C TYR A 42 -5.38 4.45 8.07
N SER A 43 -5.43 3.17 7.69
CA SER A 43 -5.47 2.71 6.31
C SER A 43 -6.91 2.52 5.82
N TYR A 44 -7.10 2.66 4.51
CA TYR A 44 -8.40 2.66 3.86
C TYR A 44 -8.49 1.60 2.76
N VAL A 45 -9.72 1.32 2.31
CA VAL A 45 -10.04 0.43 1.20
C VAL A 45 -11.03 1.08 0.24
N GLY A 46 -10.74 1.00 -1.05
CA GLY A 46 -11.63 1.42 -2.13
C GLY A 46 -12.62 0.33 -2.51
N ASP A 47 -13.64 0.69 -3.30
CA ASP A 47 -14.72 -0.21 -3.71
C ASP A 47 -14.22 -1.44 -4.52
N ASP A 48 -13.06 -1.33 -5.17
CA ASP A 48 -12.42 -2.41 -5.93
C ASP A 48 -11.48 -3.29 -5.07
N GLY A 49 -11.41 -3.03 -3.76
CA GLY A 49 -10.54 -3.71 -2.82
C GLY A 49 -9.10 -3.17 -2.81
N THR A 50 -8.79 -2.11 -3.56
CA THR A 50 -7.49 -1.42 -3.47
C THR A 50 -7.30 -0.86 -2.07
N LEU A 51 -6.12 -1.07 -1.48
CA LEU A 51 -5.77 -0.55 -0.17
C LEU A 51 -4.96 0.73 -0.30
N ALA A 52 -5.25 1.69 0.58
CA ALA A 52 -4.43 2.87 0.80
C ALA A 52 -3.80 2.77 2.19
N LEU A 53 -2.52 2.37 2.23
CA LEU A 53 -1.79 2.07 3.45
C LEU A 53 -1.11 3.32 4.00
N GLU A 54 -1.42 3.68 5.23
CA GLU A 54 -0.85 4.86 5.92
C GLU A 54 0.69 4.83 5.98
N GLU A 55 1.32 5.97 5.73
CA GLU A 55 2.76 6.13 5.49
C GLU A 55 3.67 5.82 6.70
N ASP A 56 3.29 6.23 7.91
CA ASP A 56 4.15 6.14 9.10
C ASP A 56 4.33 4.69 9.56
N ARG A 57 3.33 3.83 9.28
CA ARG A 57 3.31 2.46 9.78
C ARG A 57 3.01 1.42 8.72
N ASP A 58 1.86 1.52 8.07
CA ASP A 58 1.28 0.40 7.32
C ASP A 58 1.97 0.20 5.96
N ALA A 59 2.36 1.29 5.30
CA ALA A 59 3.16 1.27 4.08
C ALA A 59 4.49 0.54 4.32
N LYS A 60 5.18 0.84 5.44
CA LYS A 60 6.42 0.16 5.81
C LYS A 60 6.23 -1.33 6.06
N VAL A 61 5.14 -1.73 6.74
CA VAL A 61 4.83 -3.15 6.96
C VAL A 61 4.71 -3.90 5.64
N PHE A 62 4.02 -3.31 4.66
CA PHE A 62 3.89 -3.90 3.32
C PHE A 62 5.23 -3.94 2.57
N LEU A 63 5.97 -2.82 2.51
CA LEU A 63 7.24 -2.75 1.78
C LEU A 63 8.29 -3.69 2.37
N ASP A 64 8.40 -3.79 3.70
CA ASP A 64 9.30 -4.75 4.35
C ASP A 64 8.93 -6.20 3.98
N ALA A 65 7.64 -6.53 3.85
CA ALA A 65 7.19 -7.85 3.42
C ALA A 65 7.46 -8.08 1.92
N TYR A 66 7.27 -7.05 1.09
CA TYR A 66 7.60 -7.10 -0.33
C TYR A 66 9.10 -7.36 -0.54
N GLU A 67 9.96 -6.60 0.14
CA GLU A 67 11.42 -6.72 0.03
C GLU A 67 11.94 -8.08 0.50
N ARG A 68 11.34 -8.67 1.55
CA ARG A 68 11.69 -10.03 1.99
C ARG A 68 11.41 -11.09 0.93
N ASN A 69 10.35 -10.91 0.13
CA ASN A 69 9.91 -11.89 -0.85
C ASN A 69 10.52 -11.66 -2.24
N PHE A 70 10.71 -10.40 -2.64
CA PHE A 70 11.04 -10.00 -4.01
C PHE A 70 12.25 -9.08 -4.11
N GLY A 71 12.86 -8.69 -2.98
CA GLY A 71 13.89 -7.66 -2.92
C GLY A 71 13.36 -6.27 -3.29
N ASN A 72 14.28 -5.34 -3.53
CA ASN A 72 13.97 -3.94 -3.86
C ASN A 72 13.59 -3.78 -5.35
N THR A 73 12.66 -4.61 -5.82
CA THR A 73 12.20 -4.68 -7.21
C THR A 73 10.92 -3.87 -7.42
N TYR A 74 10.89 -2.67 -6.85
CA TYR A 74 9.81 -1.73 -7.03
C TYR A 74 10.32 -0.30 -7.21
N ASP A 75 9.48 0.56 -7.78
CA ASP A 75 9.61 2.01 -7.77
C ASP A 75 8.44 2.61 -7.01
N LEU A 76 8.68 3.76 -6.38
CA LEU A 76 7.63 4.59 -5.79
C LEU A 76 7.40 5.79 -6.70
N GLN A 77 6.13 6.06 -6.98
CA GLN A 77 5.70 7.24 -7.69
C GLN A 77 4.86 8.11 -6.76
N ASP A 78 5.36 9.29 -6.42
CA ASP A 78 4.63 10.25 -5.62
C ASP A 78 3.60 11.02 -6.44
N VAL A 79 2.40 11.12 -5.90
CA VAL A 79 1.29 11.95 -6.40
C VAL A 79 0.84 12.82 -5.25
N TYR A 80 0.81 14.14 -5.46
CA TYR A 80 0.32 15.09 -4.48
C TYR A 80 -1.07 15.61 -4.88
N GLU A 81 -2.00 15.58 -3.94
CA GLU A 81 -3.34 16.12 -4.07
C GLU A 81 -3.59 17.14 -2.94
N PRO A 82 -4.12 18.35 -3.23
CA PRO A 82 -4.44 19.31 -2.18
C PRO A 82 -5.42 18.78 -1.12
N ARG A 83 -6.24 17.80 -1.51
CA ARG A 83 -7.03 16.95 -0.62
C ARG A 83 -7.13 15.57 -1.28
N ALA A 84 -6.51 14.56 -0.67
CA ALA A 84 -6.57 13.21 -1.21
C ALA A 84 -7.99 12.65 -1.12
N GLN A 85 -8.51 12.12 -2.23
CA GLN A 85 -9.84 11.46 -2.25
C GLN A 85 -9.90 10.21 -1.35
N ILE A 86 -8.73 9.64 -1.02
CA ILE A 86 -8.56 8.51 -0.09
C ILE A 86 -9.17 8.79 1.28
N ARG A 87 -9.23 10.05 1.70
CA ARG A 87 -9.87 10.43 2.97
C ARG A 87 -11.36 10.09 3.05
N ASP A 88 -12.01 9.93 1.90
CA ASP A 88 -13.43 9.59 1.80
C ASP A 88 -13.65 8.07 1.60
N TRP A 89 -12.58 7.26 1.57
CA TRP A 89 -12.67 5.81 1.43
C TRP A 89 -13.11 5.14 2.75
N VAL A 90 -13.51 3.86 2.65
CA VAL A 90 -13.89 3.08 3.82
C VAL A 90 -12.65 2.75 4.63
N GLY A 91 -12.64 3.05 5.94
CA GLY A 91 -11.53 2.67 6.80
C GLY A 91 -11.45 1.14 6.98
N LEU A 92 -10.25 0.55 6.95
CA LEU A 92 -10.08 -0.92 7.02
C LEU A 92 -10.74 -1.56 8.25
N GLN A 93 -10.90 -0.81 9.34
CA GLN A 93 -11.56 -1.28 10.57
C GLN A 93 -13.05 -1.59 10.39
N GLN A 94 -13.70 -0.96 9.40
CA GLN A 94 -15.12 -1.11 9.15
C GLN A 94 -15.45 -2.38 8.34
N ILE A 95 -14.44 -3.03 7.76
CA ILE A 95 -14.58 -4.27 6.98
C ILE A 95 -14.04 -5.51 7.70
N ALA A 96 -13.41 -5.35 8.86
CA ALA A 96 -12.80 -6.44 9.64
C ALA A 96 -13.76 -7.08 10.67
N ALA A 97 -15.07 -6.93 10.48
CA ALA A 97 -16.12 -7.47 11.35
C ALA A 97 -16.71 -8.79 10.81
#